data_AF-A0A5E4DIA1-F1
#
_entry.id   AF-A0A5E4DIA1-F1
#
_cell.length_a   1.000
_cell.length_b   1.000
_cell.length_c   1.000
_cell.angle_alpha   90.00
_cell.angle_beta   90.00
_cell.angle_gamma   90.00
#
_symmetry.space_group_name_H-M   'P 1'
#
loop_
_entity.id
_entity.type
_entity.pdbx_description
1 polymer ?
#
loop_
_entity_poly.entity_id
_entity_poly.type
_entity_poly.pdbx_seq_one_letter_code
_entity_poly.pdbx_strand_id
1 'polypeptide(L)'
;MLAILAFEVTIYRHQEYYRGRNNLTAPVSKTIFHDITRMHLDDGLINCAKYFINYFFYKFGLETCFLMSVNVIGQRMDFYAMIHACWLIAVLYRRRRKAIAEVWPKYCCFLACIITFQYFICIGIPPAPCRDYPWRFKGADFNDNIIKWLYFPDFIVRPNPVFLVYDFMLLLCASLQRQIFEDENKAAVRIMAGDNVEICMNLDAASFSQHNPVPDFIHC
;
A
#
# COMPACT_ATOMS: atom_id res chain seq x y z
N MET A 1 -11.66 20.40 2.26
CA MET A 1 -11.35 19.57 3.44
C MET A 1 -12.57 19.39 4.36
N LEU A 2 -13.13 20.47 4.94
CA LEU A 2 -14.28 20.38 5.85
C LEU A 2 -15.51 19.66 5.25
N ALA A 3 -15.88 19.99 4.00
CA ALA A 3 -17.00 19.35 3.32
C ALA A 3 -16.82 17.83 3.14
N ILE A 4 -15.59 17.38 2.87
CA ILE A 4 -15.27 15.94 2.72
C ILE A 4 -15.40 15.23 4.07
N LEU A 5 -14.87 15.82 5.15
CA LEU A 5 -14.99 15.25 6.50
C LEU A 5 -16.45 15.15 6.95
N ALA A 6 -17.25 16.20 6.69
CA ALA A 6 -18.68 16.19 6.99
C ALA A 6 -19.41 15.12 6.15
N PHE A 7 -19.06 15.00 4.87
CA PHE A 7 -19.66 14.03 3.96
C PHE A 7 -19.33 12.58 4.35
N GLU A 8 -18.09 12.30 4.76
CA GLU A 8 -17.69 10.99 5.28
C GLU A 8 -18.57 10.57 6.46
N VAL A 9 -18.70 11.43 7.48
CA VAL A 9 -19.55 11.15 8.65
C VAL A 9 -21.02 11.00 8.24
N THR A 10 -21.49 11.81 7.29
CA THR A 10 -22.86 11.72 6.77
C THR A 10 -23.12 10.36 6.13
N ILE A 11 -22.19 9.84 5.33
CA ILE A 11 -22.30 8.50 4.75
C ILE A 11 -22.37 7.43 5.85
N TYR A 12 -21.46 7.46 6.83
CA TYR A 12 -21.46 6.48 7.92
C TYR A 12 -22.79 6.45 8.67
N ARG A 13 -23.33 7.63 9.01
CA ARG A 13 -24.62 7.76 9.71
C ARG A 13 -25.80 7.34 8.84
N HIS A 14 -25.76 7.68 7.55
CA HIS A 14 -26.82 7.27 6.63
C HIS A 14 -26.87 5.74 6.48
N GLN A 15 -25.71 5.08 6.37
CA GLN A 15 -25.62 3.61 6.31
C GLN A 15 -26.11 2.95 7.60
N GLU A 16 -25.77 3.51 8.76
CA GLU A 16 -26.24 3.04 10.07
C GLU A 16 -27.77 3.18 10.19
N TYR A 17 -28.32 4.34 9.82
CA TYR A 17 -29.76 4.58 9.83
C TYR A 17 -30.53 3.63 8.91
N TYR A 18 -30.03 3.42 7.68
CA TYR A 18 -30.62 2.48 6.72
C TYR A 18 -30.66 1.05 7.27
N ARG A 19 -29.57 0.60 7.90
CA ARG A 19 -29.50 -0.74 8.52
C ARG A 19 -30.47 -0.87 9.69
N GLY A 20 -30.53 0.13 10.57
CA GLY A 20 -31.45 0.14 11.72
C GLY A 20 -32.92 0.12 11.30
N ARG A 21 -33.29 0.90 10.27
CA ARG A 21 -34.68 0.94 9.78
C ARG A 21 -35.13 -0.37 9.13
N ASN A 22 -34.22 -1.08 8.47
CA ASN A 22 -34.52 -2.30 7.71
C ASN A 22 -34.16 -3.59 8.47
N ASN A 23 -33.76 -3.50 9.75
CA ASN A 23 -33.28 -4.63 10.54
C ASN A 23 -32.15 -5.44 9.86
N LEU A 24 -31.24 -4.75 9.16
CA LEU A 24 -30.09 -5.36 8.49
C LEU A 24 -28.85 -5.31 9.36
N THR A 25 -28.03 -6.36 9.31
CA THR A 25 -26.71 -6.38 9.95
C THR A 25 -25.63 -5.78 9.05
N ALA A 26 -24.51 -5.36 9.64
CA ALA A 26 -23.35 -4.96 8.84
C ALA A 26 -22.79 -6.19 8.10
N PRO A 27 -22.55 -6.09 6.78
CA PRO A 27 -22.04 -7.23 6.02
C PRO A 27 -20.63 -7.60 6.51
N VAL A 28 -20.40 -8.91 6.70
CA VAL A 28 -19.14 -9.46 7.20
C VAL A 28 -18.02 -9.24 6.17
N SER A 29 -18.33 -9.38 4.88
CA SER A 29 -17.46 -8.98 3.77
C SER A 29 -17.78 -7.56 3.34
N LYS A 30 -16.76 -6.68 3.31
CA LYS A 30 -16.90 -5.31 2.81
C LYS A 30 -16.77 -5.29 1.28
N THR A 31 -17.58 -6.08 0.58
CA THR A 31 -17.53 -6.27 -0.88
C THR A 31 -18.69 -5.57 -1.59
N ILE A 32 -18.56 -5.42 -2.91
CA ILE A 32 -19.61 -4.81 -3.75
C ILE A 32 -20.63 -5.88 -4.14
N PHE A 33 -20.16 -6.97 -4.74
CA PHE A 33 -20.98 -8.13 -5.13
C PHE A 33 -20.95 -9.15 -3.99
N HIS A 34 -22.05 -9.27 -3.25
CA HIS A 34 -22.12 -10.12 -2.06
C HIS A 34 -22.32 -11.61 -2.40
N ASP A 35 -22.81 -11.88 -3.61
CA ASP A 35 -23.03 -13.20 -4.21
C ASP A 35 -21.73 -13.86 -4.72
N ILE A 36 -20.70 -13.07 -5.02
CA ILE A 36 -19.47 -13.56 -5.65
C ILE A 36 -18.39 -13.88 -4.61
N THR A 37 -17.98 -15.14 -4.63
CA THR A 37 -16.93 -15.72 -3.77
C THR A 37 -15.88 -16.44 -4.62
N ARG A 38 -14.83 -16.99 -3.99
CA ARG A 38 -13.78 -17.77 -4.67
C ARG A 38 -14.33 -18.94 -5.48
N MET A 39 -15.42 -19.57 -5.04
CA MET A 39 -16.04 -20.70 -5.76
C MET A 39 -16.56 -20.28 -7.13
N HIS A 40 -17.04 -19.03 -7.25
CA HIS A 40 -17.63 -18.51 -8.48
C HIS A 40 -16.61 -17.95 -9.47
N LEU A 41 -15.33 -17.91 -9.09
CA LEU A 41 -14.26 -17.32 -9.91
C LEU A 41 -14.14 -18.03 -11.27
N ASP A 42 -14.26 -19.36 -11.26
CA ASP A 42 -13.95 -20.21 -12.42
C ASP A 42 -15.21 -20.56 -13.24
N ASP A 43 -16.41 -20.05 -12.85
CA ASP A 43 -17.69 -20.34 -13.51
C ASP A 43 -17.89 -19.57 -14.83
N GLY A 44 -17.17 -18.47 -15.04
CA GLY A 44 -17.28 -17.66 -16.25
C GLY A 44 -16.64 -16.27 -16.15
N LEU A 45 -16.42 -15.64 -17.31
CA LEU A 45 -15.66 -14.38 -17.40
C LEU A 45 -16.27 -13.23 -16.59
N ILE A 46 -17.61 -13.12 -16.57
CA ILE A 46 -18.31 -12.07 -15.81
C ILE A 46 -18.13 -12.28 -14.30
N ASN A 47 -18.24 -13.52 -13.82
CA ASN A 47 -18.05 -13.83 -12.41
C ASN A 47 -16.60 -13.62 -11.99
N CYS A 48 -15.66 -13.97 -12.86
CA CYS A 48 -14.24 -13.66 -12.69
C CYS A 48 -13.98 -12.16 -12.56
N ALA A 49 -14.56 -11.33 -13.44
CA ALA A 49 -14.42 -9.88 -13.36
C ALA A 49 -15.02 -9.32 -12.05
N LYS A 50 -16.21 -9.76 -11.64
CA LYS A 50 -16.82 -9.37 -10.36
C LYS A 50 -15.97 -9.78 -9.17
N TYR A 51 -15.37 -10.97 -9.22
CA TYR A 51 -14.46 -11.46 -8.17
C TYR A 51 -13.23 -10.56 -8.05
N PHE A 52 -12.59 -10.22 -9.17
CA PHE A 52 -11.46 -9.30 -9.13
C PHE A 52 -11.86 -7.91 -8.66
N ILE A 53 -13.01 -7.37 -9.06
CA ILE A 53 -13.50 -6.08 -8.52
C ILE A 53 -13.60 -6.12 -6.98
N ASN A 54 -14.08 -7.23 -6.41
CA ASN A 54 -14.17 -7.40 -4.96
C ASN A 54 -12.82 -7.61 -4.27
N TYR A 55 -11.93 -8.43 -4.84
CA TYR A 55 -10.77 -9.00 -4.13
C TYR A 55 -9.43 -8.71 -4.81
N PHE A 56 -9.36 -7.76 -5.77
CA PHE A 56 -8.11 -7.42 -6.47
C PHE A 56 -6.98 -7.13 -5.50
N PHE A 57 -7.18 -6.19 -4.58
CA PHE A 57 -6.15 -5.80 -3.62
C PHE A 57 -5.90 -6.88 -2.55
N TYR A 58 -6.90 -7.72 -2.26
CA TYR A 58 -6.72 -8.87 -1.38
C TYR A 58 -5.76 -9.91 -1.99
N LYS A 59 -5.81 -10.11 -3.32
CA LYS A 59 -4.92 -11.04 -4.03
C LYS A 59 -3.57 -10.44 -4.40
N PHE A 60 -3.55 -9.22 -4.94
CA PHE A 60 -2.37 -8.60 -5.54
C PHE A 60 -1.79 -7.42 -4.74
N GLY A 61 -2.15 -7.28 -3.47
CA GLY A 61 -1.81 -6.09 -2.69
C GLY A 61 -0.30 -5.93 -2.43
N LEU A 62 0.45 -7.01 -2.22
CA LEU A 62 1.92 -6.97 -2.08
C LEU A 62 2.60 -6.53 -3.36
N GLU A 63 2.23 -7.15 -4.48
CA GLU A 63 2.72 -6.87 -5.82
C GLU A 63 2.46 -5.41 -6.18
N THR A 64 1.25 -4.91 -5.89
CA THR A 64 0.88 -3.51 -6.06
C THR A 64 1.72 -2.59 -5.18
N CYS A 65 1.94 -2.92 -3.91
CA CYS A 65 2.79 -2.12 -3.02
C CYS A 65 4.24 -2.05 -3.50
N PHE A 66 4.80 -3.14 -4.00
CA PHE A 66 6.16 -3.15 -4.56
C PHE A 66 6.24 -2.32 -5.83
N LEU A 67 5.26 -2.44 -6.73
CA LEU A 67 5.18 -1.61 -7.93
C LEU A 67 5.09 -0.12 -7.57
N MET A 68 4.29 0.23 -6.57
CA MET A 68 4.19 1.60 -6.05
C MET A 68 5.53 2.07 -5.47
N SER A 69 6.25 1.23 -4.71
CA SER A 69 7.56 1.58 -4.19
C SER A 69 8.58 1.82 -5.29
N VAL A 70 8.58 1.00 -6.34
CA VAL A 70 9.44 1.18 -7.52
C VAL A 70 9.07 2.49 -8.25
N ASN A 71 7.79 2.81 -8.35
CA ASN A 71 7.33 4.08 -8.91
C ASN A 71 7.84 5.28 -8.10
N VAL A 72 7.78 5.23 -6.75
CA VAL A 72 8.35 6.29 -5.89
C VAL A 72 9.84 6.47 -6.17
N ILE A 73 10.60 5.37 -6.25
CA ILE A 73 12.05 5.41 -6.52
C ILE A 73 12.32 6.05 -7.89
N GLY A 74 11.60 5.60 -8.94
CA GLY A 74 11.80 6.06 -10.32
C GLY A 74 11.34 7.50 -10.59
N GLN A 75 10.30 7.98 -9.90
CA GLN A 75 9.83 9.36 -10.07
C GLN A 75 10.67 10.37 -9.28
N ARG A 76 11.16 9.99 -8.10
CA ARG A 76 11.91 10.91 -7.23
C ARG A 76 13.39 11.04 -7.61
N MET A 77 14.07 9.90 -7.82
CA MET A 77 15.50 9.85 -8.19
C MET A 77 16.44 10.70 -7.29
N ASP A 78 16.08 10.84 -6.01
CA ASP A 78 16.79 11.65 -5.00
C ASP A 78 17.37 10.78 -3.87
N PHE A 79 17.94 11.40 -2.84
CA PHE A 79 18.47 10.69 -1.68
C PHE A 79 17.40 9.84 -0.95
N TYR A 80 16.16 10.32 -0.86
CA TYR A 80 15.08 9.55 -0.23
C TYR A 80 14.67 8.34 -1.06
N ALA A 81 14.74 8.43 -2.40
CA ALA A 81 14.57 7.29 -3.28
C ALA A 81 15.56 6.15 -2.96
N MET A 82 16.82 6.49 -2.63
CA MET A 82 17.80 5.50 -2.16
C MET A 82 17.38 4.85 -0.84
N ILE A 83 16.87 5.63 0.13
CA ILE A 83 16.36 5.09 1.40
C ILE A 83 15.19 4.13 1.15
N HIS A 84 14.24 4.50 0.28
CA HIS A 84 13.13 3.62 -0.11
C HIS A 84 13.63 2.33 -0.77
N ALA A 85 14.63 2.42 -1.66
CA ALA A 85 15.24 1.25 -2.30
C ALA A 85 15.91 0.31 -1.28
N CYS A 86 16.65 0.85 -0.31
CA CYS A 86 17.25 0.05 0.77
C CYS A 86 16.19 -0.72 1.57
N TRP A 87 15.10 -0.06 1.95
CA TRP A 87 14.00 -0.72 2.65
C TRP A 87 13.27 -1.75 1.79
N LEU A 88 13.04 -1.45 0.51
CA LEU A 88 12.43 -2.39 -0.44
C LEU A 88 13.29 -3.66 -0.55
N ILE A 89 14.61 -3.53 -0.70
CA ILE A 89 15.54 -4.66 -0.74
C ILE A 89 15.48 -5.45 0.58
N ALA A 90 15.48 -4.77 1.74
CA ALA A 90 15.41 -5.42 3.04
C ALA A 90 14.13 -6.24 3.23
N VAL A 91 12.99 -5.73 2.72
CA VAL A 91 11.71 -6.45 2.73
C VAL A 91 11.74 -7.62 1.76
N LEU A 92 12.16 -7.41 0.50
CA LEU A 92 12.22 -8.44 -0.55
C LEU A 92 13.25 -9.55 -0.26
N TYR A 93 14.26 -9.28 0.58
CA TYR A 93 15.18 -10.31 1.06
C TYR A 93 14.43 -11.42 1.80
N ARG A 94 13.30 -11.10 2.45
CA ARG A 94 12.38 -12.09 3.00
C ARG A 94 11.52 -12.66 1.87
N ARG A 95 11.88 -13.85 1.37
CA ARG A 95 11.19 -14.47 0.22
C ARG A 95 9.79 -14.99 0.50
N ARG A 96 9.44 -15.30 1.75
CA ARG A 96 8.13 -15.87 2.13
C ARG A 96 7.17 -14.77 2.56
N ARG A 97 5.93 -14.81 2.07
CA ARG A 97 4.84 -13.89 2.41
C ARG A 97 4.64 -13.73 3.92
N LYS A 98 4.63 -14.85 4.66
CA LYS A 98 4.48 -14.82 6.13
C LYS A 98 5.62 -14.05 6.82
N ALA A 99 6.84 -14.19 6.33
CA ALA A 99 8.00 -13.47 6.88
C ALA A 99 7.95 -11.97 6.53
N ILE A 100 7.41 -11.61 5.36
CA ILE A 100 7.16 -10.21 5.00
C ILE A 100 6.08 -9.61 5.91
N ALA A 101 4.99 -10.34 6.17
CA ALA A 101 3.90 -9.88 7.02
C ALA A 101 4.35 -9.51 8.44
N GLU A 102 5.32 -10.24 9.02
CA GLU A 102 5.89 -9.95 10.34
C GLU A 102 6.64 -8.60 10.40
N VAL A 103 7.34 -8.23 9.33
CA VAL A 103 8.11 -6.96 9.27
C VAL A 103 7.27 -5.79 8.75
N TRP A 104 6.11 -6.07 8.16
CA TRP A 104 5.26 -5.08 7.50
C TRP A 104 4.82 -3.91 8.40
N PRO A 105 4.45 -4.11 9.68
CA PRO A 105 4.13 -2.99 10.57
C PRO A 105 5.32 -2.04 10.78
N LYS A 106 6.55 -2.57 10.83
CA LYS A 106 7.78 -1.76 10.93
C LYS A 106 8.00 -0.94 9.65
N TYR A 107 7.73 -1.54 8.48
CA TYR A 107 7.79 -0.84 7.21
C TYR A 107 6.75 0.30 7.12
N CYS A 108 5.51 0.05 7.54
CA CYS A 108 4.47 1.10 7.61
C CYS A 108 4.88 2.24 8.54
N CYS A 109 5.45 1.92 9.71
CA CYS A 109 5.98 2.91 10.64
C CYS A 109 7.10 3.74 10.01
N PHE A 110 8.06 3.10 9.34
CA PHE A 110 9.11 3.78 8.58
C PHE A 110 8.53 4.75 7.55
N LEU A 111 7.55 4.33 6.75
CA LEU A 111 6.90 5.18 5.75
C LEU A 111 6.20 6.39 6.39
N ALA A 112 5.50 6.19 7.51
CA ALA A 112 4.86 7.28 8.24
C ALA A 112 5.89 8.26 8.84
N CYS A 113 7.00 7.76 9.37
CA CYS A 113 8.07 8.61 9.89
C CYS A 113 8.78 9.39 8.78
N ILE A 114 9.07 8.76 7.64
CA ILE A 114 9.84 9.39 6.56
C ILE A 114 9.02 10.51 5.89
N ILE A 115 7.73 10.29 5.62
CA ILE A 115 6.88 11.33 5.04
C ILE A 115 6.72 12.52 5.99
N THR A 116 6.59 12.25 7.30
CA THR A 116 6.52 13.29 8.34
C THR A 116 7.81 14.11 8.36
N PHE A 117 8.96 13.44 8.34
CA PHE A 117 10.27 14.10 8.34
C PHE A 117 10.50 14.93 7.07
N GLN A 118 10.15 14.39 5.90
CA GLN A 118 10.26 15.12 4.64
C GLN A 118 9.33 16.34 4.59
N TYR A 119 8.12 16.25 5.16
CA TYR A 119 7.23 17.39 5.27
C TYR A 119 7.85 18.51 6.12
N PHE A 120 8.48 18.17 7.25
CA PHE A 120 9.23 19.15 8.05
C PHE A 120 10.38 19.80 7.27
N ILE A 121 11.07 19.05 6.41
CA ILE A 121 12.07 19.61 5.51
C ILE A 121 11.42 20.58 4.50
N CYS A 122 10.28 20.23 3.91
CA CYS A 122 9.58 21.15 3.00
C CYS A 122 9.13 22.45 3.69
N ILE A 123 8.84 22.43 5.00
CA ILE A 123 8.52 23.63 5.78
C ILE A 123 9.76 24.53 5.92
N GLY A 124 10.91 23.93 6.21
CA GLY A 124 12.16 24.66 6.46
C GLY A 124 12.14 25.48 7.77
N ILE A 125 13.14 26.35 7.94
CA ILE A 125 13.23 27.28 9.07
C ILE A 125 12.42 28.56 8.80
N PRO A 126 11.91 29.23 9.85
CA PRO A 126 11.26 30.52 9.68
C PRO A 126 12.19 31.52 8.99
N PRO A 127 11.71 32.28 7.98
CA PRO A 127 12.54 33.26 7.27
C PRO A 127 12.72 34.59 8.04
N ALA A 128 11.91 34.84 9.08
CA ALA A 128 11.91 36.06 9.87
C ALA A 128 13.26 36.46 10.55
N PRO A 129 14.08 35.53 11.09
CA PRO A 129 15.33 35.89 11.75
C PRO A 129 16.50 36.14 10.77
N CYS A 130 16.26 36.14 9.45
CA CYS A 130 17.27 36.40 8.42
C CYS A 130 18.55 35.55 8.54
N ARG A 131 18.42 34.32 9.05
CA ARG A 131 19.52 33.35 9.09
C ARG A 131 19.40 32.40 7.91
N ASP A 132 20.52 32.18 7.24
CA ASP A 132 20.61 31.24 6.12
C ASP A 132 21.01 29.84 6.61
N TYR A 133 20.86 28.86 5.72
CA TYR A 133 21.25 27.48 6.00
C TYR A 133 22.77 27.28 5.97
N PRO A 134 23.31 26.34 6.77
CA PRO A 134 24.76 26.13 6.87
C PRO A 134 25.46 25.80 5.54
N TRP A 135 24.78 25.12 4.61
CA TRP A 135 25.31 24.80 3.28
C TRP A 135 25.40 25.99 2.33
N ARG A 136 24.91 27.18 2.72
CA ARG A 136 25.06 28.44 1.99
C ARG A 136 26.09 29.38 2.61
N PHE A 137 26.75 28.98 3.70
CA PHE A 137 27.78 29.80 4.34
C PHE A 137 29.06 29.91 3.50
N LYS A 138 29.81 30.99 3.71
CA LYS A 138 31.10 31.22 3.06
C LYS A 138 32.06 30.07 3.42
N GLY A 139 32.51 29.32 2.42
CA GLY A 139 33.38 28.14 2.60
C GLY A 139 32.65 26.79 2.61
N ALA A 140 31.34 26.75 2.38
CA ALA A 140 30.60 25.50 2.16
C ALA A 140 30.70 25.04 0.70
N ASP A 141 31.04 23.76 0.49
CA ASP A 141 31.21 23.16 -0.85
C ASP A 141 29.94 22.47 -1.36
N PHE A 142 28.77 23.07 -1.12
CA PHE A 142 27.48 22.55 -1.60
C PHE A 142 26.96 23.37 -2.78
N ASN A 143 26.91 22.75 -3.96
CA ASN A 143 26.27 23.34 -5.14
C ASN A 143 24.75 23.11 -5.15
N ASP A 144 24.04 23.80 -6.03
CA ASP A 144 22.58 23.69 -6.14
C ASP A 144 22.10 22.27 -6.49
N ASN A 145 22.87 21.55 -7.30
CA ASN A 145 22.54 20.19 -7.73
C ASN A 145 22.58 19.19 -6.56
N ILE A 146 23.60 19.26 -5.70
CA ILE A 146 23.73 18.36 -4.55
C ILE A 146 22.69 18.68 -3.48
N ILE A 147 22.40 19.97 -3.23
CA ILE A 147 21.35 20.40 -2.29
C ILE A 147 19.98 19.87 -2.75
N LYS A 148 19.67 20.02 -4.04
CA LYS A 148 18.44 19.49 -4.64
C LYS A 148 18.36 17.98 -4.52
N TRP A 149 19.44 17.26 -4.83
CA TRP A 149 19.46 15.80 -4.80
C TRP A 149 19.36 15.22 -3.38
N LEU A 150 19.97 15.88 -2.39
CA LEU A 150 19.84 15.54 -0.97
C LEU A 150 18.46 15.89 -0.40
N TYR A 151 17.64 16.64 -1.15
CA TYR A 151 16.33 17.11 -0.74
C TYR A 151 16.40 17.92 0.58
N PHE A 152 17.40 18.82 0.66
CA PHE A 152 17.59 19.71 1.80
C PHE A 152 16.67 20.96 1.73
N PRO A 153 16.32 21.55 2.89
CA PRO A 153 15.43 22.71 2.93
C PRO A 153 16.16 23.99 2.50
N ASP A 154 15.99 24.52 1.30
CA ASP A 154 16.74 25.69 0.85
C ASP A 154 15.84 26.85 0.42
N PHE A 155 16.29 28.10 0.61
CA PHE A 155 15.52 29.28 0.19
C PHE A 155 15.62 29.56 -1.31
N ILE A 156 16.75 29.22 -1.94
CA ILE A 156 16.99 29.43 -3.38
C ILE A 156 16.40 28.25 -4.17
N VAL A 157 16.82 27.02 -3.83
CA VAL A 157 16.40 25.78 -4.49
C VAL A 157 15.44 25.01 -3.58
N ARG A 158 14.18 25.46 -3.56
CA ARG A 158 13.16 24.86 -2.68
C ARG A 158 12.91 23.37 -3.00
N PRO A 159 12.84 22.48 -1.99
CA PRO A 159 12.48 21.09 -2.20
C PRO A 159 11.04 21.00 -2.73
N ASN A 160 10.79 20.18 -3.75
CA ASN A 160 9.47 20.08 -4.37
C ASN A 160 8.51 19.26 -3.48
N PRO A 161 7.47 19.88 -2.87
CA PRO A 161 6.57 19.18 -1.96
C PRO A 161 5.64 18.18 -2.66
N VAL A 162 5.49 18.25 -4.00
CA VAL A 162 4.66 17.31 -4.77
C VAL A 162 5.19 15.88 -4.66
N PHE A 163 6.48 15.68 -4.39
CA PHE A 163 7.03 14.34 -4.18
C PHE A 163 6.40 13.60 -3.01
N LEU A 164 5.93 14.31 -1.98
CA LEU A 164 5.24 13.71 -0.83
C LEU A 164 3.93 12.99 -1.22
N VAL A 165 3.34 13.31 -2.38
CA VAL A 165 2.16 12.60 -2.89
C VAL A 165 2.51 11.15 -3.22
N TYR A 166 3.70 10.89 -3.78
CA TYR A 166 4.15 9.53 -4.08
C TYR A 166 4.36 8.72 -2.80
N ASP A 167 5.02 9.30 -1.80
CA ASP A 167 5.20 8.72 -0.47
C ASP A 167 3.86 8.45 0.22
N PHE A 168 2.90 9.37 0.10
CA PHE A 168 1.54 9.21 0.65
C PHE A 168 0.79 8.05 -0.01
N MET A 169 0.82 7.96 -1.34
CA MET A 169 0.15 6.86 -2.05
C MET A 169 0.78 5.51 -1.70
N LEU A 170 2.10 5.45 -1.55
CA LEU A 170 2.79 4.25 -1.07
C LEU A 170 2.37 3.89 0.37
N LEU A 171 2.31 4.86 1.28
CA LEU A 171 1.86 4.64 2.66
C LEU A 171 0.40 4.18 2.71
N LEU A 172 -0.47 4.74 1.87
CA LEU A 172 -1.86 4.32 1.75
C LEU A 172 -1.95 2.85 1.32
N CYS A 173 -1.27 2.47 0.24
CA CYS A 173 -1.21 1.09 -0.23
C CYS A 173 -0.63 0.14 0.84
N ALA A 174 0.46 0.53 1.50
CA ALA A 174 1.08 -0.28 2.56
C ALA A 174 0.16 -0.46 3.77
N SER A 175 -0.61 0.57 4.13
CA SER A 175 -1.59 0.53 5.22
C SER A 175 -2.77 -0.39 4.88
N LEU A 176 -3.27 -0.32 3.64
CA LEU A 176 -4.27 -1.26 3.14
C LEU A 176 -3.73 -2.69 3.16
N GLN A 177 -2.49 -2.91 2.72
CA GLN A 177 -1.87 -4.23 2.71
C GLN A 177 -1.66 -4.79 4.12
N ARG A 178 -1.37 -3.92 5.09
CA ARG A 178 -1.33 -4.32 6.51
C ARG A 178 -2.68 -4.85 6.96
N GLN A 179 -3.76 -4.15 6.64
CA GLN A 179 -5.12 -4.61 6.96
C GLN A 179 -5.43 -5.95 6.30
N ILE A 180 -5.00 -6.17 5.05
CA ILE A 180 -5.15 -7.46 4.37
C ILE A 180 -4.40 -8.58 5.10
N PHE A 181 -3.17 -8.35 5.57
CA PHE A 181 -2.44 -9.35 6.36
C PHE A 181 -3.15 -9.72 7.68
N GLU A 182 -3.82 -8.77 8.31
CA GLU A 182 -4.61 -9.02 9.52
C GLU A 182 -5.91 -9.79 9.18
N ASP A 183 -6.57 -9.44 8.08
CA ASP A 183 -7.86 -10.02 7.67
C ASP A 183 -7.74 -11.40 7.00
N GLU A 184 -6.67 -11.68 6.26
CA GLU A 184 -6.47 -12.97 5.59
C GLU A 184 -6.34 -14.14 6.58
N ASN A 185 -6.03 -13.86 7.84
CA ASN A 185 -6.00 -14.88 8.90
C ASN A 185 -7.40 -15.23 9.44
N LYS A 186 -8.46 -14.49 9.09
CA LYS A 186 -9.82 -14.78 9.56
C LYS A 186 -10.46 -15.87 8.70
N ALA A 187 -10.94 -16.95 9.33
CA ALA A 187 -11.53 -18.09 8.63
C ALA A 187 -12.72 -17.68 7.73
N ALA A 188 -13.58 -16.78 8.21
CA ALA A 188 -14.71 -16.27 7.43
C ALA A 188 -14.26 -15.60 6.11
N VAL A 189 -13.16 -14.83 6.14
CA VAL A 189 -12.62 -14.17 4.95
C VAL A 189 -11.99 -15.19 4.01
N ARG A 190 -11.23 -16.17 4.53
CA ARG A 190 -10.62 -17.24 3.72
C ARG A 190 -11.64 -18.08 2.97
N ILE A 191 -12.80 -18.36 3.57
CA ILE A 191 -13.88 -19.10 2.90
C ILE A 191 -14.45 -18.30 1.71
N MET A 192 -14.61 -16.98 1.87
CA MET A 192 -15.20 -16.13 0.84
C MET A 192 -14.21 -15.72 -0.26
N ALA A 193 -13.03 -15.25 0.12
CA ALA A 193 -12.01 -14.68 -0.77
C ALA A 193 -10.94 -15.69 -1.21
N GLY A 194 -10.95 -16.89 -0.63
CA GLY A 194 -9.93 -17.91 -0.85
C GLY A 194 -8.67 -17.70 -0.02
N ASP A 195 -7.83 -18.74 0.01
CA ASP A 195 -6.54 -18.72 0.70
C ASP A 195 -5.48 -17.91 -0.09
N ASN A 196 -4.60 -17.25 0.66
CA ASN A 196 -3.44 -16.49 0.18
C ASN A 196 -2.10 -17.09 0.65
N VAL A 197 -2.14 -18.25 1.30
CA VAL A 197 -0.94 -18.97 1.73
C VAL A 197 -0.19 -19.53 0.53
N GLU A 198 1.14 -19.40 0.57
CA GLU A 198 2.05 -19.97 -0.42
C GLU A 198 1.98 -21.51 -0.40
N ILE A 199 1.96 -22.10 -1.59
CA ILE A 199 1.96 -23.55 -1.79
C ILE A 199 3.39 -24.09 -1.60
N CYS A 200 3.53 -25.36 -1.17
CA CYS A 200 4.83 -26.00 -1.01
C CYS A 200 5.58 -26.10 -2.34
N MET A 201 6.88 -25.77 -2.35
CA MET A 201 7.72 -25.77 -3.56
C MET A 201 8.08 -27.16 -4.08
N ASN A 202 7.93 -28.21 -3.25
CA ASN A 202 8.38 -29.57 -3.57
C ASN A 202 7.22 -30.51 -3.98
N LEU A 203 6.11 -29.96 -4.45
CA LEU A 203 4.96 -30.77 -4.89
C LEU A 203 5.17 -31.24 -6.33
N ASP A 204 5.03 -32.54 -6.55
CA ASP A 204 5.03 -33.12 -7.89
C ASP A 204 3.61 -33.11 -8.48
N ALA A 205 3.48 -32.65 -9.71
CA ALA A 205 2.19 -32.47 -10.39
C ALA A 205 1.43 -33.80 -10.55
N ALA A 206 2.14 -34.91 -10.80
CA ALA A 206 1.53 -36.21 -10.98
C ALA A 206 0.82 -36.71 -9.70
N SER A 207 1.48 -36.55 -8.55
CA SER A 207 0.92 -36.95 -7.25
C SER A 207 -0.09 -35.94 -6.69
N PHE A 208 0.07 -34.64 -6.99
CA PHE A 208 -0.77 -33.58 -6.45
C PHE A 208 -2.05 -33.32 -7.26
N SER A 209 -2.13 -33.76 -8.51
CA SER A 209 -3.28 -33.53 -9.40
C SER A 209 -4.63 -33.91 -8.76
N GLN A 210 -4.70 -35.03 -8.03
CA GLN A 210 -5.91 -35.49 -7.34
C GLN A 210 -6.31 -34.64 -6.11
N HIS A 211 -5.38 -33.83 -5.59
CA HIS A 211 -5.56 -33.03 -4.39
C HIS A 211 -5.69 -31.52 -4.71
N ASN A 212 -5.54 -31.14 -5.99
CA ASN A 212 -5.66 -29.77 -6.43
C ASN A 212 -7.15 -29.37 -6.50
N PRO A 213 -7.60 -28.35 -5.76
CA PRO A 213 -9.00 -27.92 -5.78
C PRO A 213 -9.39 -27.14 -7.06
N VAL A 214 -8.42 -26.80 -7.92
CA VAL A 214 -8.66 -26.07 -9.18
C VAL A 214 -9.07 -27.06 -10.28
N PRO A 215 -10.18 -26.83 -11.00
CA PRO A 215 -10.62 -27.70 -12.08
C PRO A 215 -9.63 -27.67 -13.26
N ASP A 216 -9.66 -28.72 -14.08
CA ASP A 216 -8.85 -28.77 -15.31
C ASP A 216 -9.37 -27.76 -16.33
N PHE A 217 -8.46 -26.96 -16.88
CA PHE A 217 -8.72 -25.93 -17.87
C PHE A 217 -7.89 -26.11 -19.15
N ILE A 218 -7.20 -27.25 -19.31
CA ILE A 218 -6.39 -27.56 -20.50
C ILE A 218 -7.28 -27.83 -21.72
N HIS A 219 -8.45 -28.41 -21.49
CA HIS A 219 -9.40 -28.77 -22.52
C HIS A 219 -10.60 -27.80 -22.48
N CYS A 220 -10.63 -26.88 -23.46
CA CYS A 220 -11.67 -25.86 -23.63
C CYS A 220 -12.88 -26.38 -24.41
#